data_AF-A0A7G9R456-F1
#
_entry.id   AF-A0A7G9R456-F1
#
_cell.length_a   1.000
_cell.length_b   1.000
_cell.length_c   1.000
_cell.angle_alpha   90.00
_cell.angle_beta   90.00
_cell.angle_gamma   90.00
#
_symmetry.space_group_name_H-M   'P 1'
#
loop_
_entity.id
_entity.type
_entity.pdbx_description
1 polymer ?
#
loop_
_entity_poly.entity_id
_entity_poly.type
_entity_poly.pdbx_seq_one_letter_code
_entity_poly.pdbx_strand_id
1 'polypeptide(L)' 'MSDQPEDRPETGDLVIDSALAELAASPEVDLDAQLAAGEEVQRTLRSRLGDLGD' A
#
# COMPACT_ATOMS: atom_id res chain seq x y z
N MET A 1 -5.94 23.60 -2.27
CA MET A 1 -6.12 22.93 -0.97
C MET A 1 -5.20 21.73 -1.04
N SER A 2 -4.18 21.74 -0.20
CA SER A 2 -3.03 20.83 -0.25
C SER A 2 -3.49 19.38 -0.08
N ASP A 3 -3.00 18.49 -0.93
CA ASP A 3 -2.99 17.06 -0.64
C ASP A 3 -2.05 16.88 0.57
N GLN A 4 -2.64 16.79 1.76
CA GLN A 4 -1.89 16.62 3.00
C GLN A 4 -1.54 15.14 3.13
N PRO A 5 -0.26 14.77 3.35
CA PRO A 5 0.16 13.38 3.57
C PRO A 5 -0.29 12.82 4.94
N GLU A 6 -1.28 13.43 5.59
CA GLU A 6 -1.69 13.15 6.99
C GLU A 6 -2.78 12.07 7.12
N ASP A 7 -3.31 11.52 6.03
CA ASP A 7 -4.42 10.56 6.05
C ASP A 7 -4.10 9.23 5.36
N ARG A 8 -2.82 8.81 5.37
CA ARG A 8 -2.52 7.41 5.00
C ARG A 8 -3.08 6.54 6.12
N PRO A 9 -4.05 5.65 5.86
CA PRO A 9 -4.63 4.81 6.90
C PRO A 9 -3.53 3.92 7.50
N GLU A 10 -3.19 4.16 8.76
CA GLU A 10 -2.35 3.24 9.53
C GLU A 10 -3.21 2.05 9.97
N THR A 11 -2.88 0.89 9.44
CA THR A 11 -3.60 -0.35 9.73
C THR A 11 -3.15 -0.99 11.04
N GLY A 12 -1.99 -0.56 11.57
CA GLY A 12 -1.33 -1.17 12.73
C GLY A 12 -0.55 -2.44 12.37
N ASP A 13 -0.55 -2.82 11.08
CA ASP A 13 0.29 -3.89 10.54
C ASP A 13 1.45 -3.28 9.77
N LEU A 14 2.65 -3.40 10.33
CA LEU A 14 3.87 -2.79 9.78
C LEU A 14 4.14 -3.19 8.31
N VAL A 15 3.74 -4.38 7.90
CA VAL A 15 3.99 -4.85 6.52
C VAL A 15 2.99 -4.20 5.56
N ILE A 16 1.71 -4.13 5.96
CA ILE A 16 0.67 -3.43 5.17
C ILE A 16 1.01 -1.95 5.09
N ASP A 17 1.39 -1.32 6.21
CA ASP A 17 1.70 0.10 6.28
C ASP A 17 2.95 0.45 5.44
N SER A 18 3.96 -0.42 5.42
CA SER A 18 5.12 -0.28 4.53
C SER A 18 4.73 -0.36 3.06
N ALA A 19 3.93 -1.35 2.66
CA ALA A 19 3.50 -1.49 1.27
C ALA A 19 2.65 -0.30 0.80
N LEU A 20 1.76 0.21 1.65
CA LEU A 20 0.98 1.42 1.37
C LEU A 20 1.88 2.66 1.27
N ALA A 21 2.95 2.73 2.06
CA ALA A 21 3.93 3.81 1.97
C ALA A 21 4.70 3.80 0.65
N GLU A 22 5.10 2.62 0.18
CA GLU A 22 5.79 2.46 -1.10
C GLU A 22 4.88 2.84 -2.27
N LEU A 23 3.61 2.43 -2.24
CA LEU A 23 2.62 2.85 -3.24
C LEU A 23 2.42 4.36 -3.26
N ALA A 24 2.30 5.00 -2.09
CA ALA A 24 2.16 6.46 -2.00
C ALA A 24 3.41 7.22 -2.44
N ALA A 25 4.60 6.61 -2.34
CA ALA A 25 5.85 7.19 -2.82
C ALA A 25 6.08 6.99 -4.33
N SER A 26 5.27 6.15 -4.99
CA SER A 26 5.41 5.88 -6.42
C SER A 26 5.07 7.12 -7.27
N PRO A 27 5.89 7.47 -8.28
CA PRO A 27 5.62 8.63 -9.13
C PRO A 27 4.30 8.48 -9.89
N GLU A 28 3.44 9.49 -9.82
CA GLU A 28 2.14 9.47 -10.54
C GLU A 28 2.27 9.45 -12.07
N VAL A 29 3.42 9.89 -12.58
CA VAL A 29 3.73 9.91 -14.01
C VAL A 29 4.25 8.57 -14.53
N ASP A 30 4.53 7.62 -13.64
CA ASP A 30 5.06 6.30 -13.97
C ASP A 30 4.02 5.22 -13.65
N LEU A 31 3.17 4.92 -14.63
CA LEU A 31 2.10 3.94 -14.50
C LEU A 31 2.64 2.54 -14.17
N ASP A 32 3.77 2.15 -14.74
CA ASP A 32 4.35 0.84 -14.49
C ASP A 32 4.82 0.72 -13.04
N ALA A 33 5.43 1.79 -12.50
CA ALA A 33 5.79 1.86 -11.08
C ALA A 33 4.54 1.81 -10.17
N GLN A 34 3.46 2.52 -10.52
CA GLN A 34 2.21 2.48 -9.76
C GLN A 34 1.58 1.09 -9.76
N LEU A 35 1.57 0.40 -10.91
CA LEU A 35 1.05 -0.95 -11.02
C LEU A 35 1.88 -1.94 -10.19
N ALA A 36 3.20 -1.87 -10.26
CA ALA A 36 4.08 -2.73 -9.48
C ALA A 36 3.88 -2.54 -7.97
N ALA A 37 3.81 -1.30 -7.49
CA ALA A 37 3.56 -1.01 -6.08
C ALA A 37 2.13 -1.42 -5.65
N GLY A 38 1.14 -1.25 -6.52
CA GLY A 38 -0.24 -1.68 -6.27
C GLY A 38 -0.40 -3.20 -6.18
N GLU A 39 0.31 -3.95 -7.03
CA GLU A 39 0.36 -5.41 -6.97
C GLU A 39 0.96 -5.92 -5.66
N GLU A 40 2.01 -5.26 -5.16
CA GLU A 40 2.64 -5.63 -3.89
C GLU A 40 1.70 -5.39 -2.70
N VAL A 41 0.99 -4.25 -2.68
CA VAL A 41 -0.07 -3.99 -1.69
C VAL A 41 -1.15 -5.08 -1.77
N GLN A 42 -1.63 -5.41 -2.97
CA GLN A 42 -2.67 -6.43 -3.14
C GLN A 42 -2.21 -7.81 -2.65
N ARG A 43 -0.99 -8.21 -2.97
CA ARG A 43 -0.38 -9.48 -2.53
C ARG A 43 -0.30 -9.54 -1.01
N THR A 44 0.20 -8.46 -0.40
CA THR A 44 0.34 -8.35 1.06
C THR A 44 -1.02 -8.49 1.75
N LEU A 45 -2.03 -7.75 1.30
CA LEU A 45 -3.37 -7.81 1.87
C LEU A 45 -3.99 -9.21 1.73
N ARG A 46 -3.80 -9.85 0.57
CA ARG A 46 -4.32 -11.21 0.34
C ARG A 46 -3.68 -12.25 1.25
N SER A 47 -2.36 -12.15 1.47
CA SER A 47 -1.66 -13.04 2.40
C SER A 47 -2.23 -12.89 3.81
N ARG A 48 -2.34 -11.65 4.30
CA ARG A 48 -2.84 -11.37 5.64
C ARG A 48 -4.29 -11.78 5.85
N LEU A 49 -5.15 -11.59 4.84
CA LEU A 49 -6.52 -12.11 4.89
C LEU A 49 -6.57 -13.63 4.93
N GLY A 50 -5.66 -14.31 4.23
CA GLY A 50 -5.51 -15.77 4.31
C GLY A 50 -5.16 -16.22 5.71
N ASP A 51 -4.17 -15.58 6.34
CA ASP A 51 -3.72 -15.88 7.70
C ASP A 51 -4.82 -15.67 8.77
N LEU A 52 -5.86 -14.87 8.49
CA LEU A 52 -7.01 -14.64 9.40
C LEU A 52 -8.12 -15.70 9.25
N GLY A 53 -8.09 -16.49 8.18
CA GLY A 53 -9.11 -17.51 7.89
C GLY A 53 -8.80 -18.90 8.44
N ASP A 54 -7.58 -19.12 8.92
CA ASP A 54 -7.08 -20.35 9.57
C ASP A 54 -7.15 -20.27 11.10
#